data_AF-A0A136KQZ2-F1
#
_entry.id   AF-A0A136KQZ2-F1
#
_cell.length_a   1.000
_cell.length_b   1.000
_cell.length_c   1.000
_cell.angle_alpha   90.00
_cell.angle_beta   90.00
_cell.angle_gamma   90.00
#
_symmetry.space_group_name_H-M   'P 1'
#
loop_
_entity.id
_entity.type
_entity.pdbx_description
1 polymer ?
#
loop_
_entity_poly.entity_id
_entity_poly.type
_entity_poly.pdbx_seq_one_letter_code
_entity_poly.pdbx_strand_id
1 'polypeptide(L)'
;MRRRTAFDIIKQIHSEIEEQTVPIEAMVRDIQMMGFKIRPLVGDISIITKMHDEVVRSLWKVGKIDEIINNYMYELDEDDQDRLIDYLKKMEVEAENRIRDSLQKKKQNFLKNKLTQNRGL
;
A
#
# COMPACT_ATOMS: atom_id res chain seq x y z
N MET A 1 -18.36 7.68 27.57
CA MET A 1 -17.85 7.27 26.23
C MET A 1 -16.42 6.82 26.43
N ARG A 2 -16.05 5.61 25.96
CA ARG A 2 -14.65 5.13 26.02
C ARG A 2 -13.87 5.85 24.91
N ARG A 3 -12.74 6.48 25.23
CA ARG A 3 -11.82 7.00 24.21
C ARG A 3 -11.23 5.83 23.42
N ARG A 4 -11.15 5.98 22.11
CA ARG A 4 -10.42 5.02 21.27
C ARG A 4 -8.94 5.06 21.64
N THR A 5 -8.29 3.91 21.50
CA THR A 5 -6.85 3.75 21.73
C THR A 5 -6.13 3.45 20.42
N ALA A 6 -4.80 3.57 20.42
CA ALA A 6 -3.97 3.13 19.30
C ALA A 6 -4.26 1.68 18.91
N PHE A 7 -4.46 0.81 19.91
CA PHE A 7 -4.77 -0.59 19.70
C PHE A 7 -6.09 -0.80 18.97
N ASP A 8 -7.12 -0.01 19.27
CA ASP A 8 -8.42 -0.10 18.59
C ASP A 8 -8.28 0.23 17.10
N ILE A 9 -7.48 1.24 16.75
CA ILE A 9 -7.20 1.62 15.36
C ILE A 9 -6.34 0.57 14.65
N ILE A 10 -5.28 0.07 15.30
CA ILE A 10 -4.43 -1.01 14.75
C ILE A 10 -5.27 -2.26 14.48
N LYS A 11 -6.17 -2.62 15.39
CA LYS A 11 -7.10 -3.74 15.20
C LYS A 11 -8.03 -3.50 14.01
N GLN A 12 -8.54 -2.28 13.85
CA GLN A 12 -9.36 -1.91 12.70
C GLN A 12 -8.58 -2.08 11.39
N ILE A 13 -7.35 -1.54 11.32
CA ILE A 13 -6.46 -1.69 10.17
C ILE A 13 -6.29 -3.17 9.80
N HIS A 14 -5.98 -4.02 10.78
CA HIS A 14 -5.81 -5.45 10.53
C HIS A 14 -7.06 -6.10 9.93
N SER A 15 -8.23 -5.85 10.54
CA SER A 15 -9.50 -6.47 10.10
C SER A 15 -10.01 -5.95 8.76
N GLU A 16 -9.82 -4.66 8.46
CA GLU A 16 -10.38 -4.03 7.26
C GLU A 16 -9.44 -4.13 6.06
N ILE A 17 -8.14 -4.31 6.29
CA ILE A 17 -7.13 -4.19 5.22
C ILE A 17 -6.31 -5.49 5.05
N GLU A 18 -5.84 -6.09 6.14
CA GLU A 18 -4.98 -7.28 6.05
C GLU A 18 -5.78 -8.57 5.85
N GLU A 19 -6.96 -8.66 6.46
CA GLU A 19 -7.82 -9.85 6.38
C GLU A 19 -8.79 -9.84 5.17
N GLN A 20 -8.95 -8.70 4.50
CA GLN A 20 -9.88 -8.60 3.37
C GLN A 20 -9.29 -9.13 2.06
N THR A 21 -10.09 -9.95 1.37
CA THR A 21 -9.84 -10.33 -0.02
C THR A 21 -10.63 -9.42 -0.95
N VAL A 22 -10.02 -8.30 -1.37
CA VAL A 22 -10.58 -7.39 -2.37
C VAL A 22 -10.04 -7.72 -3.77
N PRO A 23 -10.88 -7.77 -4.82
CA PRO A 23 -10.43 -7.92 -6.21
C PRO A 23 -9.51 -6.78 -6.65
N ILE A 24 -8.54 -7.06 -7.51
CA ILE A 24 -7.56 -6.06 -7.98
C ILE A 24 -8.25 -4.90 -8.70
N GLU A 25 -9.29 -5.15 -9.47
CA GLU A 25 -10.01 -4.15 -10.24
C GLU A 25 -10.74 -3.15 -9.33
N ALA A 26 -11.26 -3.64 -8.19
CA ALA A 26 -11.84 -2.79 -7.16
C ALA A 26 -10.75 -1.94 -6.50
N MET A 27 -9.59 -2.53 -6.18
CA MET A 27 -8.44 -1.79 -5.62
C MET A 27 -7.95 -0.69 -6.56
N VAL A 28 -7.86 -0.96 -7.87
CA VAL A 28 -7.47 0.04 -8.88
C VAL A 28 -8.45 1.20 -8.91
N ARG A 29 -9.77 0.91 -8.90
CA ARG A 29 -10.81 1.94 -8.88
C ARG A 29 -10.70 2.80 -7.62
N ASP A 30 -10.53 2.17 -6.47
CA ASP A 30 -10.34 2.85 -5.20
C ASP A 30 -9.13 3.78 -5.26
N ILE A 31 -7.97 3.29 -5.71
CA ILE A 31 -6.75 4.11 -5.85
C ILE A 31 -6.96 5.31 -6.78
N GLN A 32 -7.68 5.13 -7.89
CA GLN A 32 -8.01 6.23 -8.80
C GLN A 32 -8.91 7.28 -8.14
N MET A 33 -9.86 6.86 -7.30
CA MET A 33 -10.76 7.74 -6.57
C MET A 33 -10.09 8.42 -5.36
N MET A 34 -9.07 7.78 -4.77
CA MET A 34 -8.30 8.32 -3.65
C MET A 34 -7.49 9.57 -4.02
N GLY A 35 -7.41 9.95 -5.30
CA GLY A 35 -6.84 11.24 -5.74
C GLY A 35 -5.39 11.47 -5.28
N PHE A 36 -4.72 10.36 -5.00
CA PHE A 36 -3.47 10.27 -4.27
C PHE A 36 -2.43 11.31 -4.74
N LYS A 37 -1.92 12.14 -3.82
CA LYS A 37 -0.73 12.97 -4.02
C LYS A 37 0.56 12.11 -4.09
N ILE A 38 0.53 10.93 -4.71
CA ILE A 38 1.70 10.02 -4.85
C ILE A 38 2.61 10.45 -6.03
N ARG A 39 2.89 11.76 -6.16
CA ARG A 39 3.93 12.20 -7.11
C ARG A 39 5.31 11.55 -6.85
N PRO A 40 5.70 11.13 -5.62
CA PRO A 40 7.00 10.50 -5.41
C PRO A 40 7.11 9.05 -5.91
N LEU A 41 6.02 8.26 -5.94
CA LEU A 41 6.10 6.84 -6.31
C LEU A 41 5.69 6.58 -7.76
N VAL A 42 4.78 7.38 -8.33
CA VAL A 42 4.34 7.20 -9.72
C VAL A 42 3.86 8.51 -10.34
N GLY A 43 4.57 8.99 -11.37
CA GLY A 43 4.26 10.26 -12.04
C GLY A 43 2.99 10.26 -12.90
N ASP A 44 2.40 9.09 -13.21
CA ASP A 44 1.18 8.95 -14.02
C ASP A 44 0.29 7.81 -13.49
N ILE A 45 -0.87 8.16 -12.94
CA ILE A 45 -1.84 7.22 -12.35
C ILE A 45 -2.51 6.33 -13.43
N SER A 46 -2.50 6.74 -14.70
CA SER A 46 -3.07 5.94 -15.80
C SER A 46 -2.35 4.60 -15.99
N ILE A 47 -1.09 4.51 -15.52
CA ILE A 47 -0.27 3.29 -15.62
C ILE A 47 -0.55 2.28 -14.51
N ILE A 48 -1.37 2.61 -13.50
CA ILE A 48 -1.71 1.72 -12.38
C ILE A 48 -2.40 0.43 -12.87
N THR A 49 -3.24 0.55 -13.90
CA THR A 49 -3.86 -0.62 -14.57
C THR A 49 -2.84 -1.57 -15.20
N LYS A 50 -1.61 -1.11 -15.44
CA LYS A 50 -0.49 -1.88 -16.01
C LYS A 50 0.57 -2.24 -14.94
N MET A 51 0.33 -1.87 -13.68
CA MET A 51 1.19 -2.23 -12.57
C MET A 51 1.00 -3.69 -12.19
N HIS A 52 2.01 -4.23 -11.51
CA HIS A 52 1.93 -5.55 -10.94
C HIS A 52 0.92 -5.56 -9.78
N ASP A 53 0.13 -6.62 -9.64
CA ASP A 53 -0.90 -6.76 -8.59
C ASP A 53 -0.36 -6.44 -7.20
N GLU A 54 0.87 -6.85 -6.89
CA GLU A 54 1.52 -6.55 -5.60
C GLU A 54 1.70 -5.05 -5.34
N VAL A 55 1.98 -4.28 -6.39
CA VAL A 55 2.10 -2.81 -6.29
C VAL A 55 0.71 -2.21 -6.10
N VAL A 56 -0.28 -2.67 -6.84
CA VAL A 56 -1.68 -2.23 -6.68
C VAL A 56 -2.16 -2.51 -5.26
N ARG A 57 -1.95 -3.72 -4.75
CA ARG A 57 -2.29 -4.11 -3.37
C ARG A 57 -1.59 -3.21 -2.36
N SER A 58 -0.28 -3.00 -2.52
CA SER A 58 0.49 -2.15 -1.59
C SER A 58 -0.02 -0.70 -1.57
N LEU A 59 -0.30 -0.12 -2.74
CA LEU A 59 -0.84 1.24 -2.84
C LEU A 59 -2.25 1.36 -2.25
N TRP A 60 -3.12 0.39 -2.53
CA TRP A 60 -4.47 0.36 -1.97
C TRP A 60 -4.44 0.28 -0.45
N LYS A 61 -3.62 -0.60 0.12
CA LYS A 61 -3.44 -0.73 1.58
C LYS A 61 -3.00 0.60 2.21
N VAL A 62 -1.98 1.25 1.65
CA VAL A 62 -1.51 2.56 2.14
C VAL A 62 -2.64 3.60 2.14
N GLY A 63 -3.48 3.61 1.11
CA GLY A 63 -4.59 4.56 1.02
C GLY A 63 -5.69 4.32 2.05
N LYS A 64 -6.05 3.06 2.27
CA LYS A 64 -7.02 2.69 3.31
C LYS A 64 -6.50 2.96 4.71
N ILE A 65 -5.21 2.75 4.95
CA ILE A 65 -4.58 3.09 6.22
C ILE A 65 -4.68 4.62 6.45
N ASP A 66 -4.35 5.43 5.46
CA ASP A 66 -4.45 6.89 5.54
C ASP A 66 -5.89 7.37 5.81
N GLU A 67 -6.88 6.78 5.14
CA GLU A 67 -8.31 7.04 5.40
C GLU A 67 -8.68 6.73 6.87
N ILE A 68 -8.28 5.58 7.40
CA ILE A 68 -8.57 5.19 8.80
C ILE A 68 -7.89 6.15 9.77
N ILE A 69 -6.62 6.49 9.55
CA ILE A 69 -5.88 7.40 10.44
C ILE A 69 -6.52 8.79 10.44
N ASN A 70 -6.81 9.35 9.27
CA ASN A 70 -7.39 10.70 9.18
C ASN A 70 -8.73 10.82 9.94
N ASN A 71 -9.48 9.73 10.05
CA ASN A 71 -10.73 9.71 10.80
C ASN A 71 -10.56 9.70 12.33
N TYR A 72 -9.44 9.17 12.85
CA TYR A 72 -9.32 8.88 14.28
C TYR A 72 -8.08 9.49 14.97
N MET A 73 -7.10 9.98 14.22
CA MET A 73 -5.82 10.47 14.77
C MET A 73 -6.03 11.57 15.82
N TYR A 74 -6.93 12.51 15.54
CA TYR A 74 -7.24 13.64 16.44
C TYR A 74 -8.10 13.25 17.64
N GLU A 75 -8.61 12.02 17.70
CA GLU A 75 -9.40 11.50 18.83
C GLU A 75 -8.52 10.78 19.88
N LEU A 76 -7.27 10.49 19.55
CA LEU A 76 -6.30 9.82 20.43
C LEU A 76 -5.61 10.82 21.37
N ASP A 77 -5.17 10.33 22.54
CA ASP A 77 -4.20 11.05 23.37
C ASP A 77 -2.78 10.94 22.80
N GLU A 78 -1.86 11.78 23.30
CA GLU A 78 -0.48 11.87 22.77
C GLU A 78 0.26 10.54 22.83
N ASP A 79 0.12 9.78 23.92
CA ASP A 79 0.76 8.46 24.08
C ASP A 79 0.27 7.46 23.01
N ASP A 80 -1.03 7.44 22.72
CA ASP A 80 -1.60 6.57 21.71
C ASP A 80 -1.33 7.07 20.28
N GLN A 81 -1.23 8.38 20.06
CA GLN A 81 -0.75 8.94 18.79
C GLN A 81 0.67 8.45 18.49
N ASP A 82 1.58 8.52 19.47
CA ASP A 82 2.97 8.07 19.32
C ASP A 82 3.05 6.58 19.00
N ARG A 83 2.28 5.75 19.71
CA ARG A 83 2.19 4.30 19.44
C ARG A 83 1.68 4.00 18.04
N LEU A 84 0.66 4.73 17.59
CA LEU A 84 0.11 4.56 16.24
C LEU A 84 1.16 4.98 15.20
N ILE A 85 1.82 6.12 15.38
CA ILE A 85 2.89 6.61 14.48
C ILE A 85 4.02 5.57 14.37
N ASP A 86 4.45 4.99 15.49
CA ASP A 86 5.52 3.98 15.48
C ASP A 86 5.11 2.67 14.80
N TYR A 87 3.83 2.29 14.89
CA TYR A 87 3.29 1.20 14.10
C TYR A 87 3.31 1.52 12.60
N LEU A 88 2.87 2.73 12.21
CA LEU A 88 2.80 3.16 10.82
C LEU A 88 4.17 3.25 10.15
N LYS A 89 5.19 3.74 10.86
CA LYS A 89 6.58 3.74 10.37
C LYS A 89 7.05 2.34 9.97
N LYS A 90 6.70 1.32 10.77
CA LYS A 90 7.04 -0.08 10.45
C LYS A 90 6.33 -0.54 9.19
N MET A 91 5.04 -0.23 9.06
CA MET A 91 4.25 -0.57 7.87
C MET A 91 4.78 0.11 6.60
N GLU A 92 5.20 1.37 6.70
CA GLU A 92 5.79 2.12 5.59
C GLU A 92 7.05 1.42 5.08
N VAL A 93 8.00 1.10 5.97
CA VAL A 93 9.23 0.38 5.60
C VAL A 93 8.90 -0.96 4.94
N GLU A 94 7.93 -1.72 5.45
CA GLU A 94 7.52 -2.98 4.81
C GLU A 94 6.91 -2.78 3.42
N ALA A 95 6.04 -1.77 3.26
CA ALA A 95 5.41 -1.46 1.98
C ALA A 95 6.47 -1.04 0.94
N GLU A 96 7.43 -0.20 1.32
CA GLU A 96 8.56 0.19 0.47
C GLU A 96 9.37 -1.02 0.03
N ASN A 97 9.69 -1.93 0.95
CA ASN A 97 10.43 -3.15 0.64
C ASN A 97 9.65 -4.07 -0.32
N ARG A 98 8.35 -4.29 -0.06
CA ARG A 98 7.48 -5.08 -0.95
C ARG A 98 7.41 -4.50 -2.36
N ILE A 99 7.23 -3.18 -2.48
CA ILE A 99 7.22 -2.48 -3.76
C ILE A 99 8.58 -2.62 -4.45
N ARG A 100 9.69 -2.34 -3.76
CA ARG A 100 11.05 -2.45 -4.30
C ARG A 100 11.34 -3.85 -4.84
N ASP A 101 11.03 -4.89 -4.07
CA ASP A 101 11.25 -6.28 -4.46
C ASP A 101 10.42 -6.67 -5.68
N SER A 102 9.15 -6.24 -5.74
CA SER A 102 8.27 -6.50 -6.89
C SER A 102 8.80 -5.85 -8.18
N LEU A 103 9.31 -4.62 -8.10
CA LEU A 103 9.88 -3.90 -9.23
C LEU A 103 11.20 -4.53 -9.70
N GLN A 104 12.05 -4.98 -8.77
CA GLN A 104 13.30 -5.66 -9.10
C GLN A 104 13.06 -7.02 -9.78
N LYS A 105 12.10 -7.82 -9.29
CA LYS A 105 11.72 -9.10 -9.91
C LYS A 105 11.22 -8.90 -11.35
N LYS A 106 10.42 -7.86 -11.62
CA LYS A 106 9.97 -7.53 -12.98
C LYS A 106 11.14 -7.21 -13.92
N LYS A 107 12.12 -6.43 -13.46
CA LYS A 107 13.33 -6.10 -14.23
C LYS A 107 14.14 -7.36 -14.58
N GLN A 108 14.31 -8.28 -13.63
CA GLN A 108 15.03 -9.53 -13.86
C GLN A 108 14.30 -10.46 -14.84
N ASN A 109 12.96 -10.58 -14.72
CA ASN A 109 12.16 -11.39 -15.64
C ASN A 109 12.17 -10.82 -17.07
N PHE A 110 12.12 -9.50 -17.21
CA PHE A 110 12.27 -8.84 -18.51
C PHE A 110 13.63 -9.14 -19.16
N LEU A 111 14.72 -9.06 -18.39
CA LEU A 111 16.07 -9.36 -18.87
C LEU A 111 16.23 -10.83 -19.25
N LYS A 112 15.71 -11.76 -18.45
CA LYS A 112 15.73 -13.20 -18.75
C LYS A 112 14.96 -13.53 -20.04
N ASN A 113 13.77 -12.95 -20.23
CA ASN A 113 12.95 -13.17 -21.43
C ASN A 113 13.61 -12.60 -22.69
N LYS A 114 14.37 -11.50 -22.58
CA LYS A 114 15.12 -10.94 -23.71
C LYS A 114 16.33 -11.80 -24.10
N LEU A 115 16.96 -12.46 -23.12
CA LEU A 115 18.09 -13.38 -23.33
C LEU A 115 17.66 -14.73 -23.92
N THR A 116 16.45 -15.21 -23.62
CA THR A 116 15.92 -16.45 -24.21
C THR A 116 15.42 -16.26 -25.63
N GLN A 117 14.88 -15.09 -25.99
CA GLN A 117 14.47 -14.80 -27.37
C GLN A 117 15.66 -14.59 -28.34
N ASN A 118 16.81 -14.12 -27.84
CA ASN A 118 18.02 -13.96 -28.67
C ASN A 118 18.84 -15.26 -28.85
N ARG A 119 18.43 -16.39 -28.26
CA ARG A 119 19.10 -17.69 -28.41
C ARG A 119 18.36 -18.67 -29.32
N GLY A 120 17.27 -18.23 -29.95
CA GLY A 120 16.44 -19.02 -30.86
C GLY A 120 16.60 -18.68 -32.35
N LEU A 121 17.69 -18.02 -32.75
CA LEU A 121 18.05 -17.72 -34.14
C LEU A 121 19.48 -18.18 -34.42
#